data_AF-A0AAD2BS60-F1
#
_entry.id   AF-A0AAD2BS60-F1
#
_cell.length_a   1.000
_cell.length_b   1.000
_cell.length_c   1.000
_cell.angle_alpha   90.00
_cell.angle_beta   90.00
_cell.angle_gamma   90.00
#
_symmetry.space_group_name_H-M   'P 1'
#
loop_
_entity.id
_entity.type
_entity.pdbx_description
1 polymer ?
#
loop_
_entity_poly.entity_id
_entity_poly.type
_entity_poly.pdbx_seq_one_letter_code
_entity_poly.pdbx_strand_id
1 'polypeptide(L)' 'MHATQSSAQARPWWREPWPWLLMAGPFVAMIGCGVTIWLAMSHPDAVIHDNVVRHGLVVEKTTVAPAHGIHAEAR' A
#
# COMPACT_ATOMS: atom_id res chain seq x y z
N MET A 1 -47.56 -38.77 -24.79
CA MET A 1 -46.25 -39.40 -25.06
C MET A 1 -45.24 -38.70 -24.16
N HIS A 2 -44.95 -39.27 -22.99
CA HIS A 2 -43.99 -38.69 -22.05
C HIS A 2 -42.59 -39.02 -22.56
N ALA A 3 -41.84 -37.99 -22.97
CA ALA A 3 -40.44 -38.16 -23.33
C ALA A 3 -39.67 -38.57 -22.07
N THR A 4 -39.03 -39.74 -22.14
CA THR A 4 -38.07 -40.23 -21.16
C THR A 4 -36.94 -39.21 -21.02
N GLN A 5 -36.98 -38.43 -19.94
CA GLN A 5 -35.89 -37.55 -19.56
C GLN A 5 -34.76 -38.44 -19.04
N SER A 6 -33.84 -38.81 -19.94
CA SER A 6 -32.61 -39.52 -19.60
C SER A 6 -31.81 -38.63 -18.67
N SER A 7 -31.86 -38.95 -17.37
CA SER A 7 -31.01 -38.39 -16.33
C SER A 7 -29.58 -38.86 -16.58
N ALA A 8 -28.94 -38.26 -17.60
CA ALA A 8 -27.51 -38.39 -17.83
C ALA A 8 -26.82 -38.07 -16.50
N GLN A 9 -26.14 -39.07 -15.95
CA GLN A 9 -25.47 -39.00 -14.66
C GLN A 9 -24.44 -37.89 -14.74
N ALA A 10 -24.83 -36.69 -14.30
CA ALA A 10 -24.03 -35.49 -14.42
C ALA A 10 -22.71 -35.74 -13.71
N ARG A 11 -21.62 -35.73 -14.48
CA ARG A 11 -20.28 -35.80 -13.90
C ARG A 11 -20.18 -34.70 -12.85
N PRO A 12 -19.56 -35.00 -11.69
CA PRO A 12 -19.51 -34.04 -10.61
C PRO A 12 -18.73 -32.80 -11.07
N TRP A 13 -19.43 -31.66 -11.10
CA TRP A 13 -18.98 -30.37 -11.62
C TRP A 13 -17.66 -29.87 -11.01
N TRP A 14 -17.31 -30.35 -9.80
CA TRP A 14 -16.05 -30.02 -9.13
C TRP A 14 -14.82 -30.70 -9.72
N ARG A 15 -14.98 -31.68 -10.63
CA ARG A 15 -13.86 -32.36 -11.31
C ARG A 15 -13.36 -31.61 -12.53
N GLU A 16 -14.16 -30.72 -13.11
CA GLU A 16 -13.74 -29.89 -14.22
C GLU A 16 -12.94 -28.67 -13.73
N PRO A 17 -11.88 -28.23 -14.43
CA PRO A 17 -11.03 -27.11 -13.99
C PRO A 17 -11.69 -25.73 -14.13
N TRP A 18 -12.77 -25.62 -14.91
CA TRP A 18 -13.45 -24.35 -15.21
C TRP A 18 -14.05 -23.65 -13.97
N PRO A 19 -14.79 -24.33 -13.08
CA PRO A 19 -15.26 -23.74 -11.83
C PRO A 19 -14.14 -23.24 -10.91
N TRP A 20 -13.02 -23.97 -10.84
CA TRP A 20 -11.87 -23.57 -10.02
C TRP A 20 -11.21 -22.29 -10.54
N LEU A 21 -11.08 -22.14 -11.87
CA LEU A 21 -10.54 -20.92 -12.48
C LEU A 21 -11.45 -19.70 -12.20
N LEU A 22 -12.77 -19.90 -12.22
CA LEU A 22 -13.74 -18.85 -11.92
C LEU A 22 -13.69 -18.44 -10.43
N MET A 23 -13.52 -19.41 -9.53
CA MET A 23 -13.38 -19.16 -8.08
C MET A 23 -12.01 -18.60 -7.69
N ALA A 24 -10.99 -18.77 -8.53
CA ALA A 24 -9.63 -18.29 -8.26
C ALA A 24 -9.56 -16.76 -8.12
N GLY A 25 -10.33 -16.00 -8.90
CA GLY A 25 -10.34 -14.53 -8.83
C GLY A 25 -10.70 -14.00 -7.43
N PRO A 26 -11.90 -14.32 -6.90
CA PRO A 26 -12.30 -13.95 -5.55
C PRO A 26 -11.36 -14.51 -4.46
N PHE A 27 -10.89 -15.75 -4.63
CA PHE A 27 -9.99 -16.38 -3.67
C PHE A 27 -8.64 -15.65 -3.55
N VAL A 28 -8.04 -15.29 -4.69
CA VAL A 28 -6.81 -14.49 -4.74
C VAL A 28 -7.02 -13.11 -4.15
N ALA A 29 -8.19 -12.47 -4.39
CA ALA A 29 -8.51 -11.18 -3.79
C ALA A 29 -8.57 -11.24 -2.26
N MET A 30 -9.22 -12.27 -1.70
CA MET A 30 -9.27 -12.50 -0.24
C MET A 30 -7.86 -12.70 0.35
N ILE A 31 -7.02 -13.51 -0.32
CA ILE A 31 -5.63 -13.73 0.09
C ILE A 31 -4.83 -12.43 0.04
N GLY A 32 -4.90 -11.68 -1.07
CA GLY A 32 -4.18 -10.41 -1.23
C GLY A 32 -4.58 -9.37 -0.17
N CYS A 33 -5.87 -9.28 0.15
CA CYS A 33 -6.37 -8.46 1.24
C CYS A 33 -5.79 -8.90 2.60
N GLY A 34 -5.86 -10.20 2.91
CA GLY A 34 -5.32 -10.77 4.15
C GLY A 34 -3.83 -10.53 4.30
N VAL A 35 -3.05 -10.73 3.23
CA VAL A 35 -1.60 -10.47 3.21
C VAL A 35 -1.30 -9.00 3.45
N THR A 36 -2.04 -8.09 2.81
CA THR A 36 -1.86 -6.64 3.00
C THR A 36 -2.09 -6.22 4.44
N ILE A 37 -3.17 -6.70 5.05
CA ILE A 37 -3.49 -6.44 6.46
C ILE A 37 -2.43 -7.05 7.37
N TRP A 38 -2.01 -8.28 7.11
CA TRP A 38 -0.96 -8.95 7.86
C TRP A 38 0.37 -8.20 7.80
N LEU A 39 0.74 -7.71 6.62
CA LEU A 39 1.94 -6.91 6.41
C LEU A 39 1.86 -5.60 7.18
N ALA A 40 0.72 -4.90 7.13
CA ALA A 40 0.49 -3.66 7.87
C ALA A 40 0.54 -3.85 9.40
N MET A 41 0.07 -4.98 9.92
CA MET A 41 0.17 -5.30 11.35
C MET A 41 1.58 -5.72 11.76
N SER A 42 2.29 -6.45 10.88
CA SER A 42 3.62 -7.02 11.19
C SER A 42 4.75 -5.99 11.00
N HIS A 43 4.57 -5.06 10.08
CA HIS A 43 5.47 -3.94 9.83
C HIS A 43 4.74 -2.65 10.14
N PRO A 44 4.65 -2.24 11.43
CA PRO A 44 4.34 -0.87 11.74
C PRO A 44 5.39 -0.03 11.00
N ASP A 45 4.95 0.73 10.00
CA ASP A 45 5.75 1.75 9.33
C ASP A 45 6.47 2.50 10.46
N ALA A 46 7.80 2.45 10.47
CA ALA A 46 8.57 3.15 11.48
C ALA A 46 8.12 4.61 11.37
N VAL A 47 7.34 5.05 12.36
CA VAL A 47 6.82 6.41 12.45
C VAL A 47 8.02 7.28 12.17
N ILE A 48 8.03 7.95 11.01
CA ILE A 48 9.05 8.95 10.69
C ILE A 48 9.07 9.82 11.93
N HIS A 49 10.16 9.68 12.69
CA HIS A 49 10.28 10.28 13.99
C HIS A 49 9.85 11.73 13.82
N ASP A 50 9.04 12.22 14.75
CA ASP A 50 8.48 13.58 14.82
C ASP A 50 9.54 14.71 14.80
N ASN A 51 10.76 14.46 14.32
CA ASN A 51 11.78 15.43 13.95
C ASN A 51 11.53 16.06 12.57
N VAL A 52 10.58 15.57 11.77
CA VAL A 52 9.96 16.42 10.74
C VAL A 52 8.96 17.30 11.45
N VAL A 53 9.50 18.28 12.18
CA VAL A 53 8.80 19.54 12.40
C VAL A 53 8.38 19.98 11.01
N ARG A 54 7.10 19.81 10.71
CA ARG A 54 6.48 20.47 9.56
C ARG A 54 6.60 21.95 9.88
N HIS A 55 7.73 22.54 9.49
CA HIS A 55 7.88 23.97 9.36
C HIS A 55 6.93 24.41 8.25
N GLY A 56 5.65 24.50 8.57
CA GLY A 56 4.67 25.31 7.88
C GLY A 56 4.92 26.81 8.09
N LEU A 57 6.15 27.20 8.41
CA LEU A 57 6.53 28.58 8.69
C LEU A 57 7.85 28.88 7.97
N VAL A 58 7.71 29.61 6.86
CA VAL A 58 8.66 30.61 6.35
C VAL A 58 10.06 30.09 6.03
N VAL A 59 10.36 29.98 4.72
CA VAL A 59 11.74 30.07 4.23
C VAL A 59 12.20 31.52 4.43
N GLU A 60 12.70 31.85 5.62
CA GLU A 60 13.42 33.12 5.81
C GLU A 60 14.82 32.93 5.22
N LYS A 61 15.02 33.51 4.04
CA LYS A 61 16.34 33.73 3.47
C LYS A 61 17.08 34.78 4.30
N THR A 62 17.51 34.43 5.51
CA THR A 62 18.47 35.27 6.24
C THR A 62 19.85 35.05 5.64
N THR A 63 20.12 35.78 4.56
CA THR A 63 21.49 36.18 4.24
C THR A 63 21.46 37.66 3.89
N VAL A 64 21.06 38.46 4.88
CA VAL A 64 21.60 39.81 5.01
C VAL A 64 22.97 39.63 5.66
N ALA A 65 24.02 39.77 4.85
CA ALA A 65 25.40 40.03 5.25
C ALA A 65 25.46 41.17 6.30
N PRO A 66 26.39 41.23 7.27
CA PRO A 66 27.80 41.51 6.95
C PRO A 66 28.84 41.13 8.04
N ALA A 67 29.96 40.47 7.71
CA ALA A 67 31.10 40.40 8.64
C ALA A 67 32.43 40.03 7.97
N HIS A 68 32.94 40.90 7.10
CA HIS A 68 34.40 41.00 6.95
C HIS A 68 34.82 42.39 6.47
N GLY A 69 35.63 43.05 7.29
CA GLY A 69 36.11 44.43 7.12
C GLY A 69 35.16 45.43 7.79
N ILE A 70 35.55 46.27 8.74
CA ILE A 70 36.86 46.82 9.08
C ILE A 70 36.67 47.53 10.43
N HIS A 71 37.07 46.89 11.53
CA HIS A 71 37.41 47.61 12.76
C HIS A 71 38.83 47.21 13.13
N ALA A 72 39.78 47.63 12.29
CA ALA A 72 41.18 47.72 12.66
C ALA A 72 41.40 49.09 13.30
N GLU A 73 41.57 49.04 14.62
CA GLU A 73 42.51 49.83 15.40
C GLU A 73 42.34 51.36 15.46
N ALA A 74 41.86 51.79 16.62
CA ALA A 74 42.14 53.10 17.17
C ALA A 74 43.61 53.18 17.60
N ARG A 75 44.39 54.09 16.98
CA ARG A 75 45.53 54.78 17.60
C ARG A 75 45.78 56.12 16.91
#